data_AF-I7GNJ5-F1
#
_entry.id   AF-I7GNJ5-F1
#
_cell.length_a   1.000
_cell.length_b   1.000
_cell.length_c   1.000
_cell.angle_alpha   90.00
_cell.angle_beta   90.00
_cell.angle_gamma   90.00
#
_symmetry.space_group_name_H-M   'P 1'
#
loop_
_entity.id
_entity.type
_entity.pdbx_description
1 polymer ?
#
loop_
_entity_poly.entity_id
_entity_poly.type
_entity_poly.pdbx_seq_one_letter_code
_entity_poly.pdbx_strand_id
1 'polypeptide(L)'
;MVQLFKCEEDAAQAVEWLSELLDALLKTHIRLGDDAQETKVLLEKHRKFVDVAQSTYDYGRQLLQATVVLCQSLRCTSRSSGDTLPRLNRVWKQFTIASEERVHRLEMAIAFHSNAEKILQDCPEEPEAINDEEQFDEIEAVGKSLLDRLTVPVVYPDGTEQYFGSPSDMASTAEHIRDRMKLVNLKRQQLRHPEMVTTES
;
A
#
# COMPACT_ATOMS: atom_id res chain seq x y z
N MET A 1 -3.24 -20.44 37.69
CA MET A 1 -4.17 -19.30 37.69
C MET A 1 -3.49 -18.01 37.22
N VAL A 2 -2.36 -17.57 37.81
CA VAL A 2 -1.60 -16.37 37.37
C VAL A 2 -1.16 -16.41 35.90
N GLN A 3 -0.65 -17.55 35.41
CA GLN A 3 -0.21 -17.70 34.01
C GLN A 3 -1.36 -17.58 32.99
N LEU A 4 -2.58 -17.97 33.38
CA LEU A 4 -3.75 -17.91 32.52
C LEU A 4 -4.21 -16.46 32.32
N PHE A 5 -4.25 -15.68 33.41
CA PHE A 5 -4.55 -14.25 33.33
C PHE A 5 -3.50 -13.49 32.53
N LYS A 6 -2.22 -13.84 32.70
CA LYS A 6 -1.13 -13.22 31.95
C LYS A 6 -1.22 -13.49 30.44
N CYS A 7 -1.48 -14.73 30.01
CA CYS A 7 -1.65 -15.03 28.58
C CYS A 7 -2.83 -14.28 27.95
N GLU A 8 -3.93 -14.13 28.69
CA GLU A 8 -5.09 -13.40 28.20
C GLU A 8 -4.84 -11.89 28.10
N GLU A 9 -4.15 -11.31 29.08
CA GLU A 9 -3.73 -9.91 29.07
C GLU A 9 -2.73 -9.62 27.94
N ASP A 10 -1.72 -10.48 27.77
CA ASP A 10 -0.75 -10.39 26.69
C ASP A 10 -1.44 -10.52 25.32
N ALA A 11 -2.48 -11.35 25.20
CA ALA A 11 -3.25 -11.49 23.96
C ALA A 11 -4.08 -10.24 23.67
N ALA A 12 -4.68 -9.62 24.69
CA ALA A 12 -5.37 -8.35 24.55
C ALA A 12 -4.41 -7.24 24.10
N GLN A 13 -3.19 -7.24 24.64
CA GLN A 13 -2.15 -6.30 24.24
C GLN A 13 -1.74 -6.47 22.77
N ALA A 14 -1.67 -7.71 22.27
CA ALA A 14 -1.40 -7.98 20.85
C ALA A 14 -2.48 -7.39 19.92
N VAL A 15 -3.74 -7.33 20.37
CA VAL A 15 -4.83 -6.66 19.62
C VAL A 15 -4.57 -5.16 19.51
N GLU A 16 -4.15 -4.51 20.61
CA GLU A 16 -3.86 -3.07 20.61
C GLU A 16 -2.65 -2.76 19.71
N TRP A 17 -1.56 -3.52 19.82
CA TRP A 17 -0.39 -3.34 18.94
C TRP A 17 -0.74 -3.52 17.46
N LEU A 18 -1.57 -4.52 17.13
CA LEU A 18 -2.01 -4.71 15.74
C LEU A 18 -2.91 -3.56 15.26
N SER A 19 -3.70 -2.97 16.16
CA SER A 19 -4.54 -1.80 15.86
C SER A 19 -3.70 -0.55 15.63
N GLU A 20 -2.64 -0.36 16.42
CA GLU A 20 -1.64 0.70 16.23
C GLU A 20 -0.91 0.57 14.88
N LEU A 21 -0.56 -0.67 14.48
CA LEU A 21 0.04 -0.92 13.17
C LEU A 21 -0.94 -0.59 12.03
N LEU A 22 -2.22 -0.95 12.14
CA LEU A 22 -3.24 -0.56 11.15
C LEU A 22 -3.36 0.98 11.05
N ASP A 23 -3.40 1.67 12.18
CA ASP A 23 -3.46 3.14 12.22
C ASP A 23 -2.21 3.77 11.59
N ALA A 24 -1.02 3.25 11.91
CA ALA A 24 0.24 3.71 11.34
C ALA A 24 0.29 3.50 9.82
N LEU A 25 -0.19 2.35 9.33
CA LEU A 25 -0.33 2.07 7.89
C LEU A 25 -1.16 3.16 7.22
N LEU A 26 -2.36 3.42 7.72
CA LEU A 26 -3.26 4.38 7.08
C LEU A 26 -2.73 5.81 7.15
N LYS A 27 -2.11 6.22 8.25
CA LYS A 27 -1.66 7.60 8.47
C LYS A 27 -0.33 7.96 7.85
N THR A 28 0.58 7.01 7.67
CA THR A 28 1.96 7.33 7.28
C THR A 28 2.35 6.76 5.93
N HIS A 29 1.69 5.69 5.50
CA HIS A 29 2.02 5.00 4.26
C HIS A 29 1.17 5.53 3.10
N ILE A 30 1.41 6.79 2.76
CA ILE A 30 0.66 7.56 1.76
C ILE A 30 1.49 7.73 0.49
N ARG A 31 2.79 8.04 0.63
CA ARG A 31 3.69 8.27 -0.50
C ARG A 31 3.83 7.02 -1.37
N LEU A 32 3.90 7.27 -2.68
CA LEU A 32 4.14 6.28 -3.73
C LEU A 32 5.57 6.32 -4.31
N GLY A 33 6.40 7.29 -3.90
CA GLY A 33 7.73 7.51 -4.47
C GLY A 33 7.67 8.39 -5.73
N ASP A 34 8.83 8.95 -6.09
CA ASP A 34 8.95 9.90 -7.20
C ASP A 34 9.38 9.21 -8.52
N ASP A 35 9.94 8.00 -8.40
CA ASP A 35 10.35 7.14 -9.52
C ASP A 35 10.20 5.64 -9.21
N ALA A 36 10.40 4.81 -10.23
CA ALA A 36 10.19 3.36 -10.13
C ALA A 36 11.11 2.69 -9.10
N GLN A 37 12.32 3.23 -8.91
CA GLN A 37 13.29 2.68 -7.96
C GLN A 37 12.89 3.02 -6.52
N GLU A 38 12.50 4.26 -6.26
CA GLU A 38 11.98 4.67 -4.95
C GLU A 38 10.70 3.91 -4.59
N THR A 39 9.75 3.76 -5.53
CA THR A 39 8.53 2.99 -5.28
C THR A 39 8.83 1.52 -4.94
N LYS A 40 9.80 0.88 -5.61
CA LYS A 40 10.25 -0.48 -5.27
C LYS A 40 10.82 -0.56 -3.86
N VAL A 41 11.60 0.45 -3.45
CA VAL A 41 12.13 0.54 -2.07
C VAL A 41 10.99 0.71 -1.07
N LEU A 42 9.98 1.52 -1.37
CA LEU A 42 8.79 1.66 -0.52
C LEU A 42 7.99 0.35 -0.40
N LEU A 43 7.86 -0.39 -1.50
CA LEU A 43 7.20 -1.70 -1.49
C LEU A 43 7.97 -2.72 -0.63
N GLU A 44 9.30 -2.72 -0.70
CA GLU A 44 10.13 -3.60 0.12
C GLU A 44 10.06 -3.23 1.62
N LYS A 45 10.06 -1.93 1.94
CA LYS A 45 9.80 -1.45 3.31
C LYS A 45 8.42 -1.87 3.80
N HIS A 46 7.41 -1.78 2.95
CA HIS A 46 6.04 -2.20 3.25
C HIS A 46 5.96 -3.70 3.54
N ARG A 47 6.65 -4.56 2.77
CA ARG A 47 6.70 -6.01 3.04
C ARG A 47 7.24 -6.33 4.43
N LYS A 48 8.34 -5.69 4.83
CA LYS A 48 8.91 -5.86 6.18
C LYS A 48 7.95 -5.39 7.27
N PHE A 49 7.18 -4.33 7.00
CA PHE A 49 6.15 -3.86 7.92
C PHE A 49 5.00 -4.88 8.06
N VAL A 50 4.58 -5.51 6.96
CA VAL A 50 3.59 -6.60 6.98
C VAL A 50 4.10 -7.81 7.78
N ASP A 51 5.38 -8.16 7.67
CA ASP A 51 5.98 -9.26 8.44
C ASP A 51 5.91 -9.00 9.95
N VAL A 52 6.10 -7.75 10.38
CA VAL A 52 5.94 -7.34 11.79
C VAL A 52 4.50 -7.49 12.25
N ALA A 53 3.52 -7.07 11.44
CA ALA A 53 2.11 -7.22 11.76
C ALA A 53 1.68 -8.69 11.81
N GLN A 54 2.13 -9.52 10.86
CA GLN A 54 1.90 -10.96 10.85
C GLN A 54 2.44 -11.62 12.12
N SER A 55 3.68 -11.30 12.49
CA SER A 55 4.31 -11.83 13.71
C SER A 55 3.54 -11.43 14.98
N THR A 56 3.02 -10.19 15.02
CA THR A 56 2.18 -9.69 16.13
C THR A 56 0.85 -10.43 16.22
N TYR A 57 0.19 -10.67 15.07
CA TYR A 57 -1.02 -11.46 14.99
C TYR A 57 -0.82 -12.91 15.44
N ASP A 58 0.23 -13.56 14.94
CA ASP A 58 0.56 -14.94 15.29
C ASP A 58 0.91 -15.08 16.78
N TYR A 59 1.62 -14.11 17.35
CA TYR A 59 1.89 -14.05 18.79
C TYR A 59 0.58 -14.02 19.60
N GLY A 60 -0.35 -13.12 19.26
CA GLY A 60 -1.66 -13.05 19.91
C GLY A 60 -2.46 -14.36 19.81
N ARG A 61 -2.43 -15.02 18.65
CA ARG A 61 -3.08 -16.32 18.45
C ARG A 61 -2.47 -17.42 19.30
N GLN A 62 -1.15 -17.48 19.39
CA GLN A 62 -0.43 -18.48 20.19
C GLN A 62 -0.76 -18.33 21.68
N LEU A 63 -0.84 -17.10 22.19
CA LEU A 63 -1.24 -16.82 23.57
C LEU A 63 -2.67 -17.28 23.85
N LEU A 64 -3.62 -16.99 22.96
CA LEU A 64 -5.02 -17.43 23.10
C LEU A 64 -5.13 -18.96 23.07
N GLN A 65 -4.37 -19.62 22.20
CA GLN A 65 -4.29 -21.08 22.16
C GLN A 65 -3.71 -21.65 23.47
N ALA A 66 -2.65 -21.03 24.00
CA ALA A 66 -2.07 -21.41 25.28
C ALA A 66 -3.09 -21.24 26.44
N THR A 67 -3.87 -20.14 26.44
CA THR A 67 -4.97 -19.94 27.40
C THR A 67 -5.96 -21.11 27.35
N VAL A 68 -6.39 -21.54 26.15
CA VAL A 68 -7.33 -22.67 26.00
C VAL A 68 -6.76 -23.96 26.57
N VAL A 69 -5.49 -24.28 26.27
CA VAL A 69 -4.82 -25.50 26.77
C VAL A 69 -4.65 -25.46 28.29
N LEU A 70 -4.29 -24.30 28.86
CA LEU A 70 -4.16 -24.11 30.30
C LEU A 70 -5.52 -24.24 31.01
N CYS A 71 -6.58 -23.64 30.47
CA CYS A 71 -7.95 -23.78 30.98
C CYS A 71 -8.39 -25.24 31.06
N GLN A 72 -8.16 -26.02 30.00
CA GLN A 72 -8.48 -27.45 29.96
C GLN A 72 -7.70 -28.23 31.01
N SER A 73 -6.39 -27.98 31.13
CA SER A 73 -5.50 -28.66 32.07
C SER A 73 -5.86 -28.38 33.52
N LEU A 74 -6.27 -27.14 33.82
CA LEU A 74 -6.62 -26.67 35.16
C LEU A 74 -8.10 -26.87 35.52
N ARG A 75 -8.91 -27.46 34.62
CA ARG A 75 -10.37 -27.62 34.77
C ARG A 75 -11.06 -26.31 35.15
N CYS A 76 -10.60 -25.20 34.57
CA CYS A 76 -11.19 -23.89 34.82
C CYS A 76 -12.64 -23.85 34.32
N THR A 77 -13.56 -23.37 35.16
CA THR A 77 -14.98 -23.16 34.80
C THR A 77 -15.22 -21.79 34.17
N SER A 78 -14.29 -20.84 34.37
CA SER A 78 -14.28 -19.54 33.72
C SER A 78 -13.72 -19.70 32.30
N ARG A 79 -14.55 -19.40 31.28
CA ARG A 79 -14.09 -19.29 29.90
C ARG A 79 -13.14 -18.09 29.78
N SER A 80 -12.13 -18.20 28.92
CA SER A 80 -11.33 -17.06 28.47
C SER A 80 -12.25 -15.94 27.97
N SER A 81 -11.75 -14.71 27.87
CA SER A 81 -12.46 -13.62 27.20
C SER A 81 -12.72 -14.05 25.76
N GLY A 82 -13.94 -14.53 25.51
CA GLY A 82 -14.35 -15.08 24.22
C GLY A 82 -14.30 -14.06 23.09
N ASP A 83 -14.09 -12.79 23.44
CA ASP A 83 -14.10 -11.65 22.53
C ASP A 83 -12.69 -11.27 22.02
N THR A 84 -11.61 -11.67 22.70
CA THR A 84 -10.25 -11.28 22.28
C THR A 84 -9.86 -11.90 20.95
N LEU A 85 -10.18 -13.19 20.72
CA LEU A 85 -9.91 -13.84 19.43
C LEU A 85 -10.71 -13.21 18.27
N PRO A 86 -12.04 -12.98 18.38
CA PRO A 86 -12.79 -12.21 17.40
C PRO A 86 -12.21 -10.82 17.11
N ARG A 87 -11.81 -10.07 18.14
CA ARG A 87 -11.18 -8.74 17.99
C ARG A 87 -9.86 -8.83 17.22
N LEU A 88 -8.97 -9.75 17.60
CA LEU A 88 -7.69 -9.99 16.95
C LEU A 88 -7.88 -10.31 15.46
N ASN A 89 -8.79 -11.23 15.14
CA ASN A 89 -9.10 -11.60 13.75
C ASN A 89 -9.71 -10.44 12.96
N ARG A 90 -10.55 -9.61 13.58
CA ARG A 90 -11.14 -8.44 12.93
C ARG A 90 -10.06 -7.44 12.52
N VAL A 91 -9.19 -7.06 13.46
CA VAL A 91 -8.12 -6.08 13.20
C VAL A 91 -7.14 -6.64 12.17
N TRP A 92 -6.78 -7.92 12.26
CA TRP A 92 -5.93 -8.58 11.26
C TRP A 92 -6.52 -8.53 9.85
N LYS A 93 -7.83 -8.78 9.73
CA LYS A 93 -8.51 -8.71 8.43
C LYS A 93 -8.52 -7.29 7.88
N GLN A 94 -8.76 -6.29 8.72
CA GLN A 94 -8.67 -4.88 8.32
C GLN A 94 -7.25 -4.52 7.87
N PHE A 95 -6.23 -4.90 8.65
CA PHE A 95 -4.83 -4.71 8.28
C PHE A 95 -4.49 -5.35 6.93
N THR A 96 -4.92 -6.59 6.70
CA THR A 96 -4.64 -7.31 5.44
C THR A 96 -5.25 -6.58 4.25
N ILE A 97 -6.53 -6.17 4.34
CA ILE A 97 -7.22 -5.45 3.25
C ILE A 97 -6.55 -4.09 2.97
N ALA A 98 -6.23 -3.32 4.01
CA ALA A 98 -5.52 -2.05 3.84
C ALA A 98 -4.12 -2.28 3.23
N SER A 99 -3.40 -3.31 3.69
CA SER A 99 -2.08 -3.66 3.16
C SER A 99 -2.12 -4.03 1.67
N GLU A 100 -3.09 -4.83 1.26
CA GLU A 100 -3.31 -5.22 -0.14
C GLU A 100 -3.61 -3.99 -1.02
N GLU A 101 -4.46 -3.08 -0.55
CA GLU A 101 -4.74 -1.83 -1.25
C GLU A 101 -3.46 -0.99 -1.43
N ARG A 102 -2.62 -0.90 -0.40
CA ARG A 102 -1.33 -0.19 -0.52
C ARG A 102 -0.39 -0.87 -1.51
N VAL A 103 -0.27 -2.19 -1.47
CA VAL A 103 0.57 -2.95 -2.43
C VAL A 103 0.12 -2.67 -3.84
N HIS A 104 -1.19 -2.75 -4.10
CA HIS A 104 -1.76 -2.47 -5.41
C HIS A 104 -1.45 -1.05 -5.91
N ARG A 105 -1.58 -0.03 -5.06
CA ARG A 105 -1.21 1.36 -5.40
C ARG A 105 0.29 1.50 -5.74
N LEU A 106 1.16 0.84 -4.98
CA LEU A 106 2.60 0.86 -5.25
C LEU A 106 2.96 0.11 -6.54
N GLU A 107 2.32 -1.02 -6.83
CA GLU A 107 2.55 -1.77 -8.08
C GLU A 107 2.09 -0.97 -9.30
N MET A 108 0.94 -0.31 -9.23
CA MET A 108 0.48 0.62 -10.27
C MET A 108 1.44 1.79 -10.46
N ALA A 109 1.97 2.36 -9.37
CA ALA A 109 2.97 3.41 -9.44
C ALA A 109 4.29 2.93 -10.06
N ILE A 110 4.76 1.71 -9.74
CA ILE A 110 5.94 1.12 -10.39
C ILE A 110 5.72 0.99 -11.90
N ALA A 111 4.56 0.48 -12.33
CA ALA A 111 4.22 0.34 -13.74
C ALA A 111 4.20 1.72 -14.43
N PHE A 112 3.52 2.70 -13.84
CA PHE A 112 3.48 4.07 -14.33
C PHE A 112 4.88 4.68 -14.47
N HIS A 113 5.67 4.67 -13.40
CA HIS A 113 6.99 5.27 -13.40
C HIS A 113 7.94 4.59 -14.37
N SER A 114 7.93 3.25 -14.44
CA SER A 114 8.81 2.49 -15.33
C SER A 114 8.50 2.77 -16.79
N ASN A 115 7.22 2.87 -17.16
CA ASN A 115 6.82 3.16 -18.54
C ASN A 115 7.12 4.63 -18.89
N ALA A 116 6.81 5.57 -17.98
CA ALA A 116 7.15 6.97 -18.17
C ALA A 116 8.66 7.21 -18.28
N GLU A 117 9.47 6.47 -17.52
CA GLU A 117 10.93 6.60 -17.54
C GLU A 117 11.54 6.18 -18.87
N LYS A 118 11.08 5.07 -19.47
CA LYS A 118 11.53 4.65 -20.81
C LYS A 118 11.38 5.78 -21.83
N ILE A 119 10.17 6.32 -21.96
CA ILE A 119 9.87 7.41 -22.91
C ILE A 119 10.67 8.69 -22.62
N LEU A 120 10.86 9.01 -21.34
CA LEU A 120 11.55 10.25 -20.95
C LEU A 120 13.07 10.14 -21.05
N GLN A 121 13.64 8.94 -20.91
CA GLN A 121 15.09 8.69 -20.97
C GLN A 121 15.60 8.36 -22.38
N ASP A 122 14.74 8.03 -23.34
CA ASP A 122 15.17 7.66 -24.69
C ASP A 122 16.00 8.77 -25.36
N CYS A 123 17.31 8.50 -25.35
CA CYS A 123 18.34 9.01 -26.24
C CYS A 123 18.12 8.34 -27.61
N PRO A 124 18.24 9.05 -28.74
CA PRO A 124 17.90 8.53 -30.07
C PRO A 124 18.96 7.54 -30.56
N GLU A 125 18.96 6.31 -30.04
CA GLU A 125 19.81 5.22 -30.52
C GLU A 125 19.00 3.91 -30.57
N GLU A 126 17.95 3.87 -31.39
CA GLU A 126 17.60 2.72 -32.25
C GLU A 126 16.27 2.97 -32.99
N PRO A 127 16.22 2.78 -34.33
CA PRO A 127 14.99 2.91 -35.11
C PRO A 127 14.22 1.58 -35.09
N GLU A 128 13.80 1.13 -33.92
CA GLU A 128 12.70 0.18 -33.85
C GLU A 128 11.44 1.01 -33.70
N ALA A 129 10.63 1.07 -34.76
CA ALA A 129 9.30 1.65 -34.76
C ALA A 129 8.39 0.82 -33.83
N ILE A 130 8.61 0.93 -32.53
CA ILE A 130 7.66 0.55 -31.51
C ILE A 130 6.57 1.63 -31.56
N ASN A 131 5.32 1.24 -31.39
CA ASN A 131 4.16 2.10 -31.59
C ASN A 131 4.13 3.20 -30.50
N ASP A 132 4.94 4.27 -30.68
CA ASP A 132 5.18 5.32 -29.69
C ASP A 132 3.86 5.86 -29.13
N GLU A 133 2.88 6.06 -30.01
CA GLU A 133 1.55 6.55 -29.67
C GLU A 133 0.77 5.62 -28.73
N GLU A 134 0.85 4.30 -28.92
CA GLU A 134 0.18 3.32 -28.07
C GLU A 134 0.80 3.28 -26.66
N GLN A 135 2.13 3.43 -26.57
CA GLN A 135 2.81 3.53 -25.27
C GLN A 135 2.43 4.81 -24.51
N PHE A 136 2.30 5.94 -25.19
CA PHE A 136 1.81 7.18 -24.58
C PHE A 136 0.39 7.01 -24.02
N ASP A 137 -0.50 6.40 -24.79
CA ASP A 137 -1.88 6.14 -24.37
C ASP A 137 -1.95 5.16 -23.20
N GLU A 138 -1.09 4.13 -23.17
CA GLU A 138 -0.97 3.20 -22.04
C GLU A 138 -0.52 3.91 -20.76
N ILE A 139 0.52 4.74 -20.83
CA ILE A 139 1.01 5.50 -19.66
C ILE A 139 -0.08 6.45 -19.14
N GLU A 140 -0.80 7.10 -20.04
CA GLU A 140 -1.91 7.98 -19.67
C GLU A 140 -3.04 7.20 -18.99
N ALA A 141 -3.40 6.03 -19.52
CA ALA A 141 -4.42 5.16 -18.94
C ALA A 141 -4.03 4.66 -17.54
N VAL A 142 -2.79 4.17 -17.37
CA VAL A 142 -2.28 3.73 -16.07
C VAL A 142 -2.22 4.89 -15.08
N GLY A 143 -1.74 6.06 -15.51
CA GLY A 143 -1.68 7.27 -14.68
C GLY A 143 -3.05 7.73 -14.20
N LYS A 144 -4.06 7.76 -15.09
CA LYS A 144 -5.45 8.07 -14.73
C LYS A 144 -6.01 7.06 -13.74
N SER A 145 -5.84 5.75 -14.02
CA SER A 145 -6.30 4.70 -13.14
C SER A 145 -5.68 4.79 -11.74
N LEU A 146 -4.39 5.12 -11.65
CA LEU A 146 -3.69 5.32 -10.38
C LEU A 146 -4.25 6.53 -9.62
N LEU A 147 -4.47 7.65 -10.31
CA LEU A 147 -5.07 8.85 -9.72
C LEU A 147 -6.48 8.59 -9.19
N ASP A 148 -7.32 7.91 -9.96
CA ASP A 148 -8.66 7.51 -9.53
C ASP A 148 -8.59 6.64 -8.29
N ARG A 149 -7.69 5.64 -8.28
CA ARG A 149 -7.51 4.73 -7.15
C ARG A 149 -7.09 5.42 -5.86
N LEU A 150 -6.27 6.48 -5.95
CA LEU A 150 -5.89 7.28 -4.79
C LEU A 150 -7.07 7.99 -4.12
N THR A 151 -8.15 8.24 -4.85
CA THR A 151 -9.37 8.88 -4.31
C THR A 151 -10.35 7.89 -3.67
N VAL A 152 -10.15 6.59 -3.86
CA VAL A 152 -11.05 5.54 -3.36
C VAL A 152 -10.65 5.13 -1.94
N PRO A 153 -11.59 5.02 -0.98
CA PRO A 153 -11.31 4.50 0.35
C PRO A 153 -11.06 2.99 0.35
N VAL A 154 -10.38 2.52 1.40
CA VAL A 154 -10.40 1.11 1.79
C VAL A 154 -11.76 0.80 2.39
N VAL A 155 -12.46 -0.19 1.84
CA VAL A 155 -13.77 -0.65 2.35
C VAL A 155 -13.60 -1.99 3.05
N TYR A 156 -13.95 -2.04 4.33
CA TYR A 156 -13.87 -3.26 5.13
C TYR A 156 -15.17 -4.09 5.05
N PRO A 157 -15.15 -5.38 5.45
CA PRO A 157 -16.31 -6.26 5.36
C PRO A 157 -17.53 -5.83 6.20
N ASP A 158 -17.31 -4.98 7.20
CA ASP A 158 -18.38 -4.38 8.02
C ASP A 158 -18.96 -3.10 7.39
N GLY A 159 -18.52 -2.74 6.18
CA GLY A 159 -18.93 -1.54 5.46
C GLY A 159 -18.23 -0.27 5.93
N THR A 160 -17.31 -0.35 6.89
CA THR A 160 -16.55 0.83 7.30
C THR A 160 -15.55 1.22 6.23
N GLU A 161 -15.44 2.53 5.99
CA GLU A 161 -14.53 3.10 4.99
C GLU A 161 -13.41 3.88 5.68
N GLN A 162 -12.18 3.70 5.22
CA GLN A 162 -11.02 4.46 5.70
C GLN A 162 -10.13 4.89 4.54
N TYR A 163 -9.67 6.13 4.62
CA TYR A 163 -8.74 6.68 3.64
C TYR A 163 -7.30 6.52 4.14
N PHE A 164 -6.38 6.36 3.20
CA PHE A 164 -4.98 6.60 3.48
C PHE A 164 -4.78 8.11 3.64
N GLY A 165 -4.17 8.52 4.75
CA GLY A 165 -3.84 9.90 5.05
C GLY A 165 -5.02 10.87 5.11
N SER A 166 -4.68 12.14 5.25
CA SER A 166 -5.63 13.22 5.05
C SER A 166 -5.87 13.48 3.55
N PRO A 167 -6.96 14.17 3.19
CA PRO A 167 -7.17 14.63 1.81
C PRO A 167 -5.99 15.44 1.26
N SER A 168 -5.28 16.19 2.11
CA SER A 168 -4.10 16.97 1.73
C SER A 168 -2.92 16.07 1.34
N ASP A 169 -2.70 14.99 2.09
CA ASP A 169 -1.60 14.05 1.84
C ASP A 169 -1.82 13.28 0.53
N MET A 170 -3.08 12.86 0.30
CA MET A 170 -3.49 12.22 -0.96
C MET A 170 -3.36 13.19 -2.14
N ALA A 171 -3.76 14.46 -1.97
CA ALA A 171 -3.66 15.47 -3.01
C ALA A 171 -2.21 15.73 -3.43
N SER A 172 -1.28 15.81 -2.47
CA SER A 172 0.16 15.96 -2.73
C SER A 172 0.72 14.76 -3.48
N THR A 173 0.38 13.53 -3.06
CA THR A 173 0.81 12.31 -3.76
C THR A 173 0.28 12.27 -5.20
N ALA A 174 -0.97 12.69 -5.40
CA ALA A 174 -1.59 12.78 -6.72
C ALA A 174 -0.95 13.86 -7.61
N GLU A 175 -0.49 14.97 -7.03
CA GLU A 175 0.16 16.07 -7.78
C GLU A 175 1.44 15.61 -8.47
N HIS A 176 2.29 14.84 -7.78
CA HIS A 176 3.50 14.27 -8.38
C HIS A 176 3.20 13.38 -9.60
N ILE A 177 2.17 12.54 -9.52
CA ILE A 177 1.74 11.70 -10.65
C ILE A 177 1.24 12.57 -11.81
N ARG A 178 0.42 13.59 -11.53
CA ARG A 178 -0.07 14.53 -12.55
C ARG A 178 1.07 15.27 -13.24
N ASP A 179 2.07 15.73 -12.50
CA ASP A 179 3.20 16.46 -13.06
C ASP A 179 4.05 15.58 -13.97
N ARG A 180 4.28 14.31 -13.58
CA ARG A 180 4.98 13.37 -14.45
C ARG A 180 4.18 13.02 -15.71
N MET A 181 2.85 12.92 -15.63
CA MET A 181 1.99 12.79 -16.81
C MET A 181 2.08 14.02 -17.74
N LYS A 182 2.20 15.23 -17.20
CA LYS A 182 2.42 16.45 -18.03
C LYS A 182 3.74 16.37 -18.78
N LEU A 183 4.81 15.89 -18.15
CA LEU A 183 6.12 15.71 -18.80
C LEU A 183 6.06 14.71 -19.94
N VAL A 184 5.40 13.57 -19.74
CA VAL A 184 5.19 12.56 -20.79
C VAL A 184 4.39 13.15 -21.96
N ASN A 185 3.32 13.89 -21.69
CA ASN A 185 2.53 14.56 -22.74
C ASN A 185 3.33 15.65 -23.49
N LEU A 186 4.19 16.39 -22.79
CA LEU A 186 5.07 17.37 -23.44
C LEU A 186 6.05 16.68 -24.40
N LYS A 187 6.65 15.56 -23.99
CA LYS A 187 7.51 14.73 -24.86
C LYS A 187 6.73 14.21 -26.07
N ARG A 188 5.49 13.74 -25.89
CA ARG A 188 4.59 13.33 -26.99
C ARG A 188 4.41 14.45 -28.03
N GLN A 189 4.18 15.68 -27.58
CA GLN A 189 4.02 16.83 -28.46
C GLN A 189 5.31 17.19 -29.21
N GLN A 190 6.46 17.10 -28.55
CA GLN A 190 7.78 17.36 -29.16
C GLN A 190 8.08 16.37 -30.29
N LEU A 191 7.76 15.08 -30.11
CA LEU A 191 7.96 14.04 -31.13
C LEU A 191 7.03 14.22 -32.34
N ARG A 192 5.82 14.76 -32.15
CA ARG A 192 4.88 15.08 -33.24
C ARG A 192 5.31 16.31 -34.08
N HIS A 193 6.12 17.21 -33.55
CA HIS A 193 6.54 18.46 -34.22
C HIS A 193 8.06 18.72 -34.09
N PRO A 194 8.92 17.97 -34.82
CA PRO A 194 10.37 18.13 -34.73
C PRO A 194 10.93 19.45 -35.32
N GLU A 195 10.16 20.20 -36.11
CA GLU A 195 10.67 21.29 -36.97
C GLU A 195 10.68 22.72 -36.37
N MET A 196 10.66 22.91 -35.05
CA MET A 196 10.66 24.27 -34.45
C MET A 196 11.88 24.64 -33.59
N VAL A 197 12.90 23.77 -33.47
CA VAL A 197 14.05 24.03 -32.58
C VAL A 197 15.35 24.38 -33.34
N THR A 198 15.35 24.34 -34.68
CA THR A 198 16.54 24.68 -35.48
C THR A 198 16.26 25.80 -36.49
N THR A 199 15.97 27.00 -36.01
CA THR A 199 16.29 28.24 -36.74
C THR A 199 16.36 29.37 -35.74
N GLU A 200 17.57 29.70 -35.31
CA GLU A 200 18.11 31.06 -35.43
C GLU A 200 19.60 30.99 -35.04
N SER A 201 20.43 31.09 -36.09
CA SER A 201 21.88 31.27 -36.04
C SER A 201 22.27 32.70 -35.70
#